data_AF-A0A5P8W342-F1
#
_entry.id   AF-A0A5P8W342-F1
#
_cell.length_a   1.000
_cell.length_b   1.000
_cell.length_c   1.000
_cell.angle_alpha   90.00
_cell.angle_beta   90.00
_cell.angle_gamma   90.00
#
_symmetry.space_group_name_H-M   'P 1'
#
loop_
_entity.id
_entity.type
_entity.pdbx_description
1 polymer ?
#
loop_
_entity_poly.entity_id
_entity_poly.type
_entity_poly.pdbx_seq_one_letter_code
_entity_poly.pdbx_strand_id
1 'polypeptide(L)'
;MLKMIDPYDFEDDDFDFEDEDLLKIKPISQMTEGEKLQRFKRFFDSSSRAMLQDCLFRIVNYEDGTGTLEILCPNEVVRQRLSKKKRKISNNINTCWSHIRWFSLCVKQDNELDCQKFTRNGDLVTS
;
A
#
# COMPACT_ATOMS: atom_id res chain seq x y z
N MET A 1 46.90 7.70 12.00
CA MET A 1 46.10 6.52 12.38
C MET A 1 44.91 6.46 11.44
N LEU A 2 44.92 5.53 10.50
CA LEU A 2 43.79 5.26 9.61
C LEU A 2 42.76 4.47 10.42
N LYS A 3 41.60 5.06 10.69
CA LYS A 3 40.48 4.34 11.29
C LYS A 3 39.71 3.63 10.17
N MET A 4 39.59 2.32 10.32
CA MET A 4 38.84 1.40 9.46
C MET A 4 37.41 1.89 9.26
N ILE A 5 36.96 1.86 8.01
CA ILE A 5 35.57 2.07 7.60
C ILE A 5 34.82 0.78 7.94
N ASP A 6 33.72 0.93 8.68
CA ASP A 6 32.85 -0.17 9.08
C ASP A 6 31.97 -0.59 7.89
N PRO A 7 31.88 -1.88 7.54
CA PRO A 7 31.08 -2.37 6.42
C PRO A 7 29.56 -2.42 6.71
N TYR A 8 29.12 -1.92 7.88
CA TYR A 8 27.72 -1.68 8.23
C TYR A 8 27.36 -0.19 8.27
N ASP A 9 28.04 0.64 7.46
CA ASP A 9 27.47 1.89 6.98
C ASP A 9 26.39 1.51 5.94
N PHE A 10 25.24 1.04 6.45
CA PHE A 10 24.01 1.22 5.70
C PHE A 10 23.95 2.71 5.49
N GLU A 11 24.16 3.13 4.24
CA GLU A 11 23.55 4.34 3.74
C GLU A 11 22.13 4.30 4.29
N ASP A 12 21.91 5.05 5.38
CA ASP A 12 20.66 5.75 5.58
C ASP A 12 20.50 6.44 4.24
N ASP A 13 19.76 5.78 3.37
CA ASP A 13 19.11 6.36 2.20
C ASP A 13 18.11 7.34 2.82
N ASP A 14 18.68 8.39 3.42
CA ASP A 14 18.14 9.71 3.65
C ASP A 14 17.76 10.17 2.25
N PHE A 15 16.63 9.62 1.81
CA PHE A 15 15.90 10.10 0.68
C PHE A 15 15.40 11.47 1.12
N ASP A 16 16.25 12.46 0.90
CA ASP A 16 15.98 13.88 1.06
C ASP A 16 14.65 14.19 0.39
N PHE A 17 13.60 14.23 1.20
CA PHE A 17 12.41 15.00 0.90
C PHE A 17 12.42 16.25 1.78
N GLU A 18 13.54 16.97 1.77
CA GLU A 18 13.56 18.41 2.02
C GLU A 18 12.85 19.13 0.85
N ASP A 19 11.54 18.90 0.74
CA ASP A 19 10.60 19.69 -0.06
C ASP A 19 9.20 19.57 0.58
N GLU A 20 9.16 19.57 1.92
CA GLU A 20 7.93 19.63 2.72
C GLU A 20 7.42 21.07 2.92
N ASP A 21 7.82 22.01 2.05
CA ASP A 21 7.28 23.37 2.02
C ASP A 21 6.68 23.69 0.63
N LEU A 22 5.36 23.96 0.62
CA LEU A 22 4.61 24.71 -0.41
C LEU A 22 4.06 23.99 -1.67
N LEU A 23 4.08 22.66 -1.77
CA LEU A 23 3.21 22.01 -2.76
C LEU A 23 1.77 21.98 -2.24
N LYS A 24 0.94 22.92 -2.71
CA LYS A 24 -0.53 22.85 -2.64
C LYS A 24 -0.95 21.38 -2.72
N ILE A 25 -1.43 20.80 -1.61
CA ILE A 25 -1.88 19.41 -1.60
C ILE A 25 -2.92 19.30 -2.71
N LYS A 26 -2.55 18.66 -3.82
CA LYS A 26 -3.45 18.55 -4.96
C LYS A 26 -4.74 17.90 -4.46
N PRO A 27 -5.92 18.41 -4.85
CA PRO A 27 -7.16 17.72 -4.55
C PRO A 27 -7.08 16.31 -5.16
N ILE A 28 -7.66 15.32 -4.48
CA ILE A 28 -7.61 13.91 -4.90
C ILE A 28 -8.10 13.72 -6.35
N SER A 29 -9.03 14.57 -6.81
CA SER A 29 -9.54 14.59 -8.19
C SER A 29 -8.50 14.95 -9.25
N GLN A 30 -7.38 15.58 -8.87
CA GLN A 30 -6.29 15.98 -9.75
C GLN A 30 -5.01 15.13 -9.56
N MET A 31 -5.06 14.15 -8.65
CA MET A 31 -3.95 13.23 -8.41
C MET A 31 -3.99 12.06 -9.40
N THR A 32 -2.84 11.72 -9.95
CA THR A 32 -2.62 10.46 -10.67
C THR A 32 -2.75 9.26 -9.72
N GLU A 33 -2.95 8.06 -10.27
CA GLU A 33 -3.04 6.84 -9.47
C GLU A 33 -1.76 6.57 -8.65
N GLY A 34 -0.59 6.92 -9.19
CA GLY A 34 0.69 6.85 -8.48
C GLY A 34 0.76 7.82 -7.30
N GLU A 35 0.33 9.08 -7.46
CA GLU A 35 0.28 10.06 -6.37
C GLU A 35 -0.72 9.63 -5.28
N LYS A 36 -1.89 9.09 -5.65
CA LYS A 36 -2.86 8.53 -4.70
C LYS A 36 -2.29 7.36 -3.93
N LEU A 37 -1.51 6.49 -4.60
CA LEU A 37 -0.84 5.36 -3.96
C LEU A 37 0.25 5.81 -2.98
N GLN A 38 1.06 6.81 -3.34
CA GLN A 38 2.04 7.40 -2.43
C GLN A 38 1.35 8.01 -1.21
N ARG A 39 0.25 8.76 -1.41
CA ARG A 39 -0.57 9.30 -0.33
C ARG A 39 -1.15 8.20 0.55
N PHE A 40 -1.66 7.13 -0.05
CA PHE A 40 -2.17 5.97 0.68
C PHE A 40 -1.09 5.37 1.60
N LYS A 41 0.13 5.17 1.09
CA LYS A 41 1.27 4.66 1.87
C LYS A 41 1.66 5.58 3.04
N ARG A 42 1.45 6.90 2.94
CA ARG A 42 1.75 7.88 4.01
C ARG A 42 0.83 7.76 5.23
N PHE A 43 -0.35 7.17 5.13
CA PHE A 43 -1.23 6.95 6.30
C PHE A 43 -0.72 5.85 7.25
N PHE A 44 0.32 5.14 6.86
CA PHE A 44 0.86 4.01 7.58
C PHE A 44 2.16 4.37 8.31
N ASP A 45 2.35 3.79 9.48
CA ASP A 45 3.60 3.87 10.24
C ASP A 45 4.75 3.24 9.45
N SER A 46 5.99 3.59 9.79
CA SER A 46 7.21 3.13 9.09
C SER A 46 7.22 1.62 8.84
N SER A 47 6.84 0.81 9.84
CA SER A 47 6.78 -0.65 9.73
C SER A 47 5.78 -1.16 8.69
N SER A 48 4.58 -0.59 8.66
CA SER A 48 3.54 -0.91 7.69
C SER A 48 3.87 -0.41 6.31
N ARG A 49 4.47 0.77 6.24
CA ARG A 49 4.84 1.42 4.99
C ARG A 49 5.92 0.62 4.27
N ALA A 50 6.92 0.10 4.98
CA ALA A 50 7.91 -0.82 4.44
C ALA A 50 7.24 -2.06 3.81
N MET A 51 6.34 -2.73 4.55
CA MET A 51 5.60 -3.88 4.01
C MET A 51 4.78 -3.53 2.75
N LEU A 52 4.17 -2.35 2.71
CA LEU A 52 3.43 -1.85 1.55
C LEU A 52 4.34 -1.39 0.41
N GLN A 53 5.61 -1.06 0.65
CA GLN A 53 6.57 -0.75 -0.40
C GLN A 53 6.97 -2.01 -1.17
N ASP A 54 7.09 -3.14 -0.47
CA ASP A 54 7.39 -4.45 -1.07
C ASP A 54 6.19 -5.07 -1.83
N CYS A 55 5.00 -4.47 -1.71
CA CYS A 55 3.80 -4.93 -2.40
C CYS A 55 3.64 -4.27 -3.77
N LEU A 56 3.07 -5.01 -4.72
CA LEU A 56 2.58 -4.47 -5.99
C LEU A 56 1.09 -4.11 -5.88
N PHE A 57 0.67 -3.07 -6.59
CA PHE A 57 -0.69 -2.56 -6.53
C PHE A 57 -1.32 -2.55 -7.90
N ARG A 58 -2.58 -2.98 -7.96
CA ARG A 58 -3.39 -2.94 -9.17
C ARG A 58 -4.81 -2.55 -8.82
N ILE A 59 -5.43 -1.72 -9.65
CA ILE A 59 -6.85 -1.41 -9.54
C ILE A 59 -7.60 -2.25 -10.57
N VAL A 60 -8.59 -3.00 -10.09
CA VAL A 60 -9.55 -3.73 -10.93
C VAL A 60 -10.87 -2.98 -10.91
N ASN A 61 -11.24 -2.39 -12.04
CA ASN A 61 -12.51 -1.70 -12.22
C ASN A 61 -13.57 -2.68 -12.74
N TYR A 62 -14.78 -2.57 -12.24
CA TYR A 62 -15.95 -3.35 -12.66
C TYR A 62 -16.90 -2.49 -13.49
N GLU A 63 -17.77 -3.14 -14.26
CA GLU A 63 -18.73 -2.48 -15.17
C GLU A 63 -19.75 -1.59 -14.43
N ASP A 64 -20.00 -1.84 -13.15
CA ASP A 64 -20.89 -1.03 -12.30
C ASP A 64 -20.25 0.29 -11.82
N GLY A 65 -19.04 0.61 -12.31
CA GLY A 65 -18.28 1.81 -11.94
C GLY A 65 -17.59 1.71 -10.58
N THR A 66 -17.66 0.55 -9.92
CA THR A 66 -16.92 0.29 -8.68
C THR A 66 -15.61 -0.43 -8.97
N GLY A 67 -14.74 -0.54 -7.98
CA GLY A 67 -13.50 -1.28 -8.15
C GLY A 67 -12.95 -1.92 -6.88
N THR A 68 -11.93 -2.74 -7.08
CA THR A 68 -11.14 -3.40 -6.04
C THR A 68 -9.68 -2.99 -6.18
N LEU A 69 -9.08 -2.55 -5.07
CA LEU A 69 -7.63 -2.40 -4.99
C LEU A 69 -7.00 -3.75 -4.64
N GLU A 70 -6.30 -4.36 -5.60
CA GLU A 70 -5.50 -5.56 -5.39
C GLU A 70 -4.10 -5.17 -4.90
N ILE A 71 -3.74 -5.68 -3.72
CA ILE A 71 -2.42 -5.53 -3.11
C ILE A 71 -1.74 -6.90 -3.16
N LEU A 72 -0.82 -7.05 -4.09
CA LEU A 72 -0.03 -8.26 -4.26
C LEU A 72 1.16 -8.23 -3.29
N CYS A 73 1.05 -9.04 -2.25
CA CYS A 73 2.05 -9.22 -1.22
C CYS A 73 3.17 -10.16 -1.73
N PRO A 74 4.43 -9.92 -1.36
CA PRO A 74 5.56 -10.75 -1.80
C PRO A 74 5.54 -12.16 -1.19
N ASN A 75 4.90 -12.34 -0.03
CA ASN A 75 4.78 -13.61 0.66
C ASN A 75 3.60 -13.62 1.65
N GLU A 76 3.32 -14.81 2.19
CA GLU A 76 2.24 -15.04 3.15
C GLU A 76 2.39 -14.26 4.45
N VAL A 77 3.63 -14.08 4.92
CA VAL A 77 3.90 -13.37 6.19
C VAL A 77 3.47 -11.91 6.08
N VAL A 78 3.78 -11.25 4.96
CA VAL A 78 3.34 -9.87 4.70
C VAL A 78 1.82 -9.80 4.59
N ARG A 79 1.19 -10.75 3.87
CA ARG A 79 -0.27 -10.82 3.77
C ARG A 79 -0.94 -10.93 5.14
N GLN A 80 -0.46 -11.83 6.00
CA GLN A 80 -1.01 -12.01 7.35
C GLN A 80 -0.83 -10.78 8.25
N ARG A 81 0.27 -10.06 8.09
CA ARG A 81 0.50 -8.80 8.83
C ARG A 81 -0.41 -7.69 8.34
N LEU A 82 -0.61 -7.56 7.02
CA LEU A 82 -1.51 -6.59 6.42
C LEU A 82 -2.98 -6.91 6.69
N SER A 83 -3.36 -8.19 6.74
CA SER A 83 -4.73 -8.60 7.07
C SER A 83 -5.12 -8.19 8.49
N LYS A 84 -4.19 -8.21 9.45
CA LYS A 84 -4.42 -7.64 10.81
C LYS A 84 -4.68 -6.12 10.77
N LYS A 85 -4.18 -5.43 9.74
CA LYS A 85 -4.38 -3.99 9.51
C LYS A 85 -5.52 -3.68 8.51
N LYS A 86 -6.37 -4.65 8.19
CA LYS A 86 -7.49 -4.55 7.23
C LYS A 86 -8.39 -3.32 7.42
N ARG A 87 -8.74 -2.97 8.66
CA ARG A 87 -9.55 -1.78 8.96
C ARG A 87 -8.84 -0.49 8.58
N LYS A 88 -7.54 -0.38 8.87
CA LYS A 88 -6.73 0.77 8.52
C LYS A 88 -6.56 0.89 7.00
N ILE A 89 -6.36 -0.24 6.32
CA ILE A 89 -6.31 -0.30 4.85
C ILE A 89 -7.63 0.21 4.27
N SER A 90 -8.75 -0.37 4.68
CA SER A 90 -10.07 0.01 4.15
C SER A 90 -10.41 1.49 4.38
N ASN A 91 -10.16 2.01 5.58
CA ASN A 91 -10.46 3.40 5.91
C ASN A 91 -9.69 4.38 5.03
N ASN A 92 -8.40 4.10 4.80
CA ASN A 92 -7.55 4.98 4.00
C ASN A 92 -7.78 4.83 2.49
N ILE A 93 -8.20 3.66 2.01
CA ILE A 93 -8.61 3.50 0.60
C ILE A 93 -9.74 4.47 0.26
N ASN A 94 -10.74 4.62 1.13
CA ASN A 94 -11.85 5.55 0.89
C ASN A 94 -11.41 7.01 0.79
N THR A 95 -10.31 7.37 1.45
CA THR A 95 -9.76 8.73 1.39
C THR A 95 -9.02 9.01 0.09
N CYS A 96 -8.48 7.99 -0.57
CA CYS A 96 -7.73 8.13 -1.82
C CYS A 96 -8.58 7.81 -3.07
N TRP A 97 -9.52 6.88 -2.94
CA TRP A 97 -10.35 6.39 -4.05
C TRP A 97 -11.81 6.25 -3.61
N SER A 98 -12.69 7.09 -4.16
CA SER A 98 -14.11 7.08 -3.85
C SER A 98 -14.87 5.91 -4.50
N HIS A 99 -14.42 5.46 -5.67
CA HIS A 99 -15.04 4.39 -6.47
C HIS A 99 -14.61 2.98 -6.03
N ILE A 100 -13.49 2.86 -5.30
CA ILE A 100 -13.01 1.59 -4.79
C ILE A 100 -13.83 1.19 -3.56
N ARG A 101 -14.50 0.04 -3.64
CA ARG A 101 -15.38 -0.49 -2.58
C ARG A 101 -14.79 -1.69 -1.84
N TRP A 102 -13.83 -2.36 -2.46
CA TRP A 102 -13.17 -3.53 -1.88
C TRP A 102 -11.66 -3.42 -2.01
N PHE A 103 -10.96 -4.23 -1.23
CA PHE A 103 -9.55 -4.47 -1.46
C PHE A 103 -9.25 -5.95 -1.32
N SER A 104 -8.23 -6.41 -2.03
CA SER A 104 -7.77 -7.79 -1.97
C SER A 104 -6.32 -7.84 -1.54
N LEU A 105 -5.99 -8.75 -0.63
CA LEU A 105 -4.60 -9.09 -0.34
C LEU A 105 -4.27 -10.40 -1.05
N CYS A 106 -3.40 -10.33 -2.03
CA CYS A 106 -3.04 -11.45 -2.88
C CYS A 106 -1.62 -11.93 -2.61
N VAL A 107 -1.37 -13.23 -2.72
CA VAL A 107 -0.02 -13.82 -2.73
C VAL A 107 0.04 -14.80 -3.89
N LYS A 108 1.19 -14.87 -4.58
CA LYS A 108 1.42 -15.89 -5.60
C LYS A 108 1.92 -17.18 -4.93
N GLN A 109 1.14 -18.25 -4.98
CA GLN A 109 1.50 -19.59 -4.47
C GLN A 109 1.34 -20.60 -5.62
N ASP A 110 2.33 -21.46 -5.83
CA ASP A 110 2.27 -22.54 -6.84
C ASP A 110 1.81 -22.10 -8.24
N ASN A 111 2.23 -20.89 -8.63
CA ASN A 111 1.87 -20.22 -9.88
C ASN A 111 0.40 -19.74 -10.00
N GLU A 112 -0.40 -19.91 -8.95
CA GLU A 112 -1.74 -19.36 -8.80
C GLU A 112 -1.74 -18.11 -7.90
N LEU A 113 -2.75 -17.26 -8.09
CA LEU A 113 -2.92 -16.03 -7.31
C LEU A 113 -3.99 -16.26 -6.23
N ASP A 114 -3.56 -16.43 -4.98
CA ASP A 114 -4.46 -16.59 -3.84
C ASP A 114 -4.79 -15.22 -3.23
N CYS A 115 -6.02 -14.75 -3.46
CA CYS A 115 -6.51 -13.44 -3.05
C CYS A 115 -7.58 -13.51 -1.97
N GLN A 116 -7.33 -12.85 -0.85
CA GLN A 116 -8.32 -12.60 0.20
C GLN A 116 -8.98 -11.25 -0.03
N LYS A 117 -10.27 -11.25 -0.40
CA LYS A 117 -11.04 -10.03 -0.65
C LYS A 117 -11.72 -9.55 0.63
N PHE A 118 -11.66 -8.25 0.87
CA PHE A 118 -12.21 -7.59 2.06
C PHE A 118 -13.21 -6.50 1.67
N THR A 119 -14.27 -6.35 2.47
CA THR A 119 -15.26 -5.28 2.36
C THR A 119 -14.71 -3.95 2.88
N ARG A 120 -15.48 -2.88 2.64
CA ARG A 120 -15.25 -1.56 3.23
C ARG A 120 -15.19 -1.54 4.77
N ASN A 121 -15.77 -2.52 5.43
CA ASN A 121 -15.71 -2.64 6.89
C ASN A 121 -14.49 -3.46 7.37
N GLY A 122 -13.70 -3.99 6.43
CA GLY A 122 -12.61 -4.92 6.69
C GLY A 122 -13.09 -6.34 6.98
N ASP A 123 -14.31 -6.69 6.61
CA ASP A 123 -14.81 -8.06 6.74
C ASP A 123 -14.33 -8.88 5.55
N LEU A 124 -13.94 -10.14 5.81
CA LEU A 124 -13.54 -11.04 4.74
C LEU A 124 -14.79 -11.36 3.91
N VAL A 125 -14.72 -11.17 2.61
CA VAL A 125 -15.75 -11.64 1.68
C VAL A 125 -15.53 -13.13 1.50
N THR A 126 -16.23 -13.94 2.29
CA THR A 126 -16.32 -15.37 2.06
C THR A 126 -17.34 -15.59 0.95
N SER A 127 -16.88 -16.04 -0.22
CA SER A 127 -17.76 -16.62 -1.24
C SER A 127 -18.34 -17.94 -0.76
#